data_AF-A0A7K1ZKI9-F1
#
_entry.id   AF-A0A7K1ZKI9-F1
#
_cell.length_a   1.000
_cell.length_b   1.000
_cell.length_c   1.000
_cell.angle_alpha   90.00
_cell.angle_beta   90.00
_cell.angle_gamma   90.00
#
_symmetry.space_group_name_H-M   'P 1'
#
loop_
_entity.id
_entity.type
_entity.pdbx_description
1 polymer ?
#
loop_
_entity_poly.entity_id
_entity_poly.type
_entity_poly.pdbx_seq_one_letter_code
_entity_poly.pdbx_strand_id
1 'polypeptide(L)'
;MIRTKISEQDLDKVRDIVARDLAKRFSPEEFTFDPIIVKHDLDHDGDEILRIKIIFDGDQNNLDTRWTARIVGRIYPELEKLDITAYPITSFIEKSEWEDPAYNIPWWEEET
;
A
#
# COMPACT_ATOMS: atom_id res chain seq x y z
N MET A 1 6.97 -13.56 23.01
CA MET A 1 6.59 -12.19 22.63
C MET A 1 5.11 -12.20 22.33
N ILE A 2 4.33 -11.33 22.96
CA ILE A 2 2.92 -11.15 22.63
C ILE A 2 2.92 -10.27 21.37
N ARG A 3 2.58 -10.83 20.21
CA ARG A 3 2.39 -10.02 18.99
C ARG A 3 1.15 -9.15 19.23
N THR A 4 1.34 -7.83 19.28
CA THR A 4 0.24 -6.88 19.45
C THR A 4 -0.53 -6.85 18.15
N LYS A 5 -1.83 -7.18 18.21
CA LYS A 5 -2.71 -7.15 17.04
C LYS A 5 -2.68 -5.74 16.42
N ILE A 6 -2.35 -5.64 15.14
CA ILE A 6 -2.35 -4.36 14.40
C ILE A 6 -3.77 -3.77 14.46
N SER A 7 -3.88 -2.55 14.99
CA SER A 7 -5.17 -1.88 15.17
C SER A 7 -5.55 -1.07 13.94
N GLU A 8 -6.84 -0.72 13.79
CA GLU A 8 -7.28 0.19 12.72
C GLU A 8 -6.54 1.54 12.77
N GLN A 9 -6.23 2.04 13.97
CA GLN A 9 -5.46 3.27 14.13
C GLN A 9 -4.03 3.15 13.59
N ASP A 10 -3.44 1.96 13.66
CA ASP A 10 -2.12 1.70 13.08
C ASP A 10 -2.19 1.63 11.56
N LEU A 11 -3.26 1.04 11.01
CA LEU A 11 -3.51 1.05 9.56
C LEU A 11 -3.69 2.47 9.03
N ASP A 12 -4.38 3.35 9.76
CA ASP A 12 -4.50 4.77 9.42
C ASP A 12 -3.14 5.49 9.42
N LYS A 13 -2.29 5.25 10.44
CA LYS A 13 -0.93 5.80 10.44
C LYS A 13 -0.11 5.30 9.26
N VAL A 14 -0.25 4.03 8.86
CA VAL A 14 0.42 3.49 7.68
C VAL A 14 -0.06 4.20 6.42
N ARG A 15 -1.37 4.43 6.26
CA ARG A 15 -1.93 5.21 5.14
C ARG A 15 -1.28 6.59 5.05
N ASP A 16 -1.18 7.29 6.19
CA ASP A 16 -0.55 8.62 6.27
C ASP A 16 0.94 8.59 5.91
N ILE A 17 1.68 7.57 6.35
CA ILE A 17 3.10 7.38 5.99
C ILE A 17 3.25 7.23 4.48
N VAL A 18 2.43 6.37 3.86
CA VAL A 18 2.47 6.11 2.41
C VAL A 18 2.09 7.36 1.64
N ALA A 19 0.99 8.02 1.99
CA ALA A 19 0.54 9.27 1.36
C ALA A 19 1.63 10.35 1.39
N ARG A 20 2.26 10.52 2.56
CA ARG A 20 3.35 11.48 2.75
C ARG A 20 4.59 11.14 1.93
N ASP A 21 4.92 9.86 1.76
CA ASP A 21 6.07 9.47 0.92
C ASP A 21 5.79 9.72 -0.57
N LEU A 22 4.58 9.42 -1.04
CA LEU A 22 4.14 9.70 -2.41
C LEU A 22 4.19 11.20 -2.73
N ALA A 23 3.68 12.04 -1.81
CA ALA A 23 3.66 13.49 -1.97
C ALA A 23 5.06 14.15 -2.01
N LYS A 24 6.12 13.47 -1.55
CA LYS A 24 7.50 13.98 -1.68
C LYS A 24 8.04 13.86 -3.11
N ARG A 25 7.52 12.92 -3.90
CA ARG A 25 8.06 12.58 -5.24
C ARG A 25 7.18 13.06 -6.38
N PHE A 26 5.87 13.01 -6.19
CA PHE A 26 4.89 13.24 -7.24
C PHE A 26 4.08 14.49 -6.93
N SER A 27 3.88 15.33 -7.96
CA SER A 27 3.04 16.51 -7.87
C SER A 27 1.56 16.10 -7.94
N PRO A 28 0.67 16.71 -7.14
CA PRO A 28 -0.78 16.48 -7.25
C PRO A 28 -1.35 16.93 -8.60
N GLU A 29 -0.63 17.74 -9.38
CA GLU A 29 -1.01 18.11 -10.75
C GLU A 29 -0.76 16.99 -11.77
N GLU A 30 0.16 16.06 -11.47
CA GLU A 30 0.54 14.95 -12.36
C GLU A 30 -0.08 13.62 -11.93
N PHE A 31 -0.19 13.40 -10.62
CA PHE A 31 -0.71 12.17 -10.04
C PHE A 31 -1.62 12.46 -8.85
N THR A 32 -2.81 11.87 -8.86
CA THR A 32 -3.66 11.75 -7.68
C THR A 32 -3.56 10.33 -7.13
N PHE A 33 -3.30 10.17 -5.83
CA PHE A 33 -3.25 8.87 -5.16
C PHE A 33 -4.42 8.73 -4.19
N ASP A 34 -5.55 8.22 -4.67
CA ASP A 34 -6.77 8.06 -3.87
C ASP A 34 -7.67 6.95 -4.48
N PRO A 35 -8.04 5.91 -3.71
CA PRO A 35 -7.68 5.64 -2.32
C PRO A 35 -6.30 4.99 -2.12
N ILE A 36 -5.75 5.14 -0.91
CA ILE A 36 -4.68 4.29 -0.38
C ILE A 36 -5.30 3.30 0.60
N ILE A 37 -5.37 2.04 0.20
CA ILE A 37 -6.00 0.97 0.98
C ILE A 37 -4.90 0.18 1.67
N VAL A 38 -4.95 0.14 3.00
CA VAL A 38 -4.05 -0.66 3.83
C VAL A 38 -4.87 -1.70 4.59
N LYS A 39 -4.43 -2.95 4.56
CA LYS A 39 -5.01 -4.07 5.30
C LYS A 39 -3.93 -4.92 5.92
N HIS A 40 -4.23 -5.41 7.13
CA HIS A 40 -3.47 -6.50 7.74
C HIS A 40 -3.91 -7.84 7.15
N ASP A 41 -2.94 -8.69 6.85
CA ASP A 41 -3.16 -10.03 6.29
C ASP A 41 -2.04 -10.99 6.72
N LEU A 42 -2.17 -12.26 6.38
CA LEU A 42 -1.13 -13.28 6.54
C LEU A 42 -0.66 -13.74 5.16
N ASP A 43 0.63 -14.01 5.01
CA ASP A 43 1.13 -14.68 3.81
C ASP A 43 0.89 -16.19 3.84
N HIS A 44 1.36 -16.91 2.82
CA HIS A 44 1.19 -18.36 2.70
C HIS A 44 1.87 -19.16 3.82
N ASP A 45 2.87 -18.58 4.50
CA ASP A 45 3.59 -19.20 5.61
C ASP A 45 2.98 -18.82 6.97
N GLY A 46 1.97 -17.93 6.98
CA GLY A 46 1.31 -17.43 8.17
C GLY A 46 2.03 -16.26 8.83
N ASP A 47 2.98 -15.62 8.14
CA ASP A 47 3.66 -14.43 8.60
C ASP A 47 2.81 -13.17 8.37
N GLU A 48 2.88 -12.23 9.32
CA GLU A 48 2.08 -11.00 9.28
C GLU A 48 2.59 -10.07 8.19
N ILE A 49 1.69 -9.65 7.31
CA ILE A 49 1.95 -8.72 6.23
C ILE A 49 0.97 -7.55 6.25
N LEU A 50 1.38 -6.45 5.62
CA LEU A 50 0.50 -5.33 5.32
C LEU A 50 0.33 -5.23 3.81
N ARG A 51 -0.88 -5.53 3.31
CA ARG A 51 -1.22 -5.28 1.92
C ARG A 51 -1.62 -3.83 1.74
N ILE A 52 -0.92 -3.14 0.84
CA ILE A 52 -1.09 -1.73 0.55
C ILE A 52 -1.40 -1.58 -0.94
N LYS A 53 -2.66 -1.28 -1.27
CA LYS A 53 -3.08 -0.89 -2.63
C LYS A 53 -3.07 0.63 -2.74
N ILE A 54 -2.32 1.15 -3.70
CA ILE A 54 -2.19 2.57 -4.00
C ILE A 54 -2.86 2.79 -5.35
N ILE A 55 -4.08 3.33 -5.32
CA ILE A 55 -4.83 3.63 -6.54
C ILE A 55 -4.36 4.99 -7.02
N PHE A 56 -3.94 5.09 -8.27
CA PHE A 56 -3.45 6.33 -8.84
C PHE A 56 -4.23 6.74 -10.10
N ASP A 57 -4.39 8.04 -10.29
CA ASP A 57 -4.91 8.67 -11.49
C ASP A 57 -3.81 9.59 -12.05
N GLY A 58 -3.34 9.31 -13.25
CA GLY A 58 -2.20 9.97 -13.89
C GLY A 58 -1.62 9.15 -15.04
N ASP A 59 -0.63 9.69 -15.75
CA ASP A 59 0.03 8.99 -16.88
C ASP A 59 0.96 7.89 -16.35
N GLN A 60 0.54 6.63 -16.50
CA GLN A 60 1.31 5.45 -16.08
C GLN A 60 2.73 5.42 -16.68
N ASN A 61 2.95 5.98 -17.88
CA ASN A 61 4.29 6.03 -18.49
C ASN A 61 5.25 6.95 -17.74
N ASN A 62 4.71 7.92 -17.00
CA ASN A 62 5.47 8.84 -16.16
C ASN A 62 5.57 8.36 -14.71
N LEU A 63 4.89 7.25 -14.36
CA LEU A 63 5.05 6.64 -13.05
C LEU A 63 6.46 6.04 -12.97
N ASP A 64 7.30 6.62 -12.12
CA ASP A 64 8.69 6.20 -11.95
C ASP A 64 8.76 4.81 -11.31
N THR A 65 8.72 3.77 -12.14
CA THR A 65 8.70 2.35 -11.72
C THR A 65 9.89 1.96 -10.85
N ARG A 66 11.06 2.59 -11.05
CA ARG A 66 12.24 2.37 -10.21
C ARG A 66 12.05 2.97 -8.83
N TRP A 67 11.41 4.12 -8.74
CA TRP A 67 11.12 4.78 -7.47
C TRP A 67 10.03 4.03 -6.70
N THR A 68 8.95 3.60 -7.38
CA THR A 68 7.83 2.86 -6.76
C THR A 68 8.28 1.49 -6.28
N ALA A 69 9.10 0.76 -7.03
CA ALA A 69 9.67 -0.53 -6.60
C ALA A 69 10.51 -0.43 -5.31
N ARG A 70 11.00 0.78 -4.96
CA ARG A 70 11.81 1.03 -3.75
C ARG A 70 10.99 1.60 -2.59
N ILE A 71 9.67 1.74 -2.73
CA ILE A 71 8.83 2.36 -1.71
C ILE A 71 8.82 1.56 -0.41
N VAL A 72 8.85 0.22 -0.51
CA VAL A 72 8.95 -0.69 0.65
C VAL A 72 10.14 -0.33 1.53
N GLY A 73 11.32 -0.08 0.94
CA GLY A 73 12.53 0.30 1.69
C GLY A 73 12.45 1.67 2.36
N ARG A 74 11.48 2.51 2.01
CA ARG A 74 11.22 3.81 2.66
C ARG A 74 10.11 3.73 3.70
N ILE A 75 9.09 2.91 3.45
CA ILE A 75 7.97 2.71 4.38
C ILE A 75 8.39 1.86 5.56
N TYR A 76 9.10 0.75 5.32
CA TYR A 76 9.40 -0.24 6.37
C TYR A 76 10.12 0.36 7.59
N PRO A 77 11.15 1.21 7.46
CA PRO A 77 11.78 1.86 8.62
C PRO A 77 10.85 2.79 9.40
N GLU A 78 9.78 3.32 8.78
CA GLU A 78 8.77 4.13 9.48
C GLU A 78 7.77 3.25 10.23
N LEU A 79 7.49 2.03 9.74
CA LEU A 79 6.64 1.05 10.42
C LEU A 79 7.30 0.53 11.70
N GLU A 80 8.61 0.26 11.65
CA GLU A 80 9.38 -0.19 12.82
C GLU A 80 9.32 0.84 13.97
N LYS A 81 9.27 2.14 13.66
CA LYS A 81 9.11 3.21 14.67
C LYS A 81 7.74 3.20 15.36
N LEU A 82 6.76 2.51 14.77
CA LEU A 82 5.42 2.33 15.32
C LEU A 82 5.24 0.95 15.98
N ASP A 83 6.33 0.19 16.17
CA ASP A 83 6.31 -1.21 16.64
C ASP A 83 5.49 -2.15 15.73
N ILE A 84 5.33 -1.80 14.45
CA ILE A 84 4.65 -2.62 13.45
C ILE A 84 5.71 -3.43 12.70
N THR A 85 5.74 -4.73 12.95
CA THR A 85 6.73 -5.65 12.35
C THR A 85 6.24 -6.36 11.09
N ALA A 86 4.98 -6.16 10.71
CA ALA A 86 4.41 -6.77 9.52
C ALA A 86 5.05 -6.21 8.24
N TYR A 87 5.42 -7.10 7.32
CA TYR A 87 6.12 -6.70 6.09
C TYR A 87 5.15 -6.07 5.08
N PRO A 88 5.42 -4.88 4.54
CA PRO A 88 4.52 -4.21 3.62
C PRO A 88 4.70 -4.73 2.19
N ILE A 89 3.58 -5.10 1.57
CA ILE A 89 3.46 -5.47 0.17
C ILE A 89 2.65 -4.38 -0.54
N THR A 90 3.30 -3.67 -1.45
CA THR A 90 2.71 -2.52 -2.15
C THR A 90 2.34 -2.85 -3.59
N SER A 91 1.13 -2.48 -3.99
CA SER A 91 0.66 -2.54 -5.39
C SER A 91 0.21 -1.16 -5.83
N PHE A 92 0.66 -0.74 -7.01
CA PHE A 92 0.18 0.46 -7.70
C PHE A 92 -0.82 0.03 -8.77
N ILE A 93 -2.02 0.59 -8.74
CA ILE A 93 -3.12 0.20 -9.63
C ILE A 93 -3.64 1.48 -10.27
N GLU A 94 -3.75 1.50 -11.60
CA GLU A 94 -4.34 2.65 -12.28
C GLU A 94 -5.84 2.71 -11.94
N LYS A 95 -6.38 3.91 -11.73
CA LYS A 95 -7.78 4.08 -11.34
C LYS A 95 -8.76 3.44 -12.34
N SER A 96 -8.43 3.49 -13.62
CA SER A 96 -9.20 2.84 -14.68
C SER A 96 -9.26 1.31 -14.52
N GLU A 97 -8.14 0.69 -14.13
CA GLU A 97 -8.07 -0.74 -13.80
C GLU A 97 -8.83 -1.06 -12.51
N TRP A 98 -8.74 -0.21 -11.49
CA TRP A 98 -9.44 -0.40 -10.22
C TRP A 98 -10.97 -0.32 -10.35
N GLU A 99 -11.46 0.55 -11.24
CA GLU A 99 -12.89 0.70 -11.51
C GLU A 99 -13.45 -0.42 -12.38
N ASP A 100 -12.60 -1.16 -13.10
CA ASP A 100 -13.01 -2.32 -13.87
C ASP A 100 -13.40 -3.48 -12.94
N PRO A 101 -14.66 -3.95 -12.97
CA PRO A 101 -15.13 -5.07 -12.15
C PRO A 101 -14.35 -6.38 -12.38
N ALA A 102 -13.69 -6.53 -13.53
CA ALA A 102 -12.85 -7.70 -13.82
C ALA A 102 -11.55 -7.72 -12.99
N TYR A 103 -11.13 -6.56 -12.47
CA TYR A 103 -9.89 -6.38 -11.71
C TYR A 103 -10.13 -5.90 -10.26
N ASN A 104 -11.34 -5.42 -9.96
CA ASN A 104 -11.81 -5.13 -8.61
C ASN A 104 -12.24 -6.41 -7.87
N ILE A 105 -11.35 -7.42 -7.89
CA ILE A 105 -11.57 -8.67 -7.15
C ILE A 105 -11.42 -8.33 -5.66
N PRO A 106 -12.46 -8.58 -4.85
CA PRO A 106 -12.34 -8.41 -3.42
C PRO A 106 -11.25 -9.32 -2.86
N TRP A 107 -10.58 -8.87 -1.82
CA TRP A 107 -9.46 -9.57 -1.17
C TRP A 107 -9.75 -11.00 -0.68
N TRP A 108 -11.00 -11.46 -0.74
CA TRP A 108 -11.45 -12.80 -0.36
C TRP A 108 -11.79 -13.71 -1.55
N GLU A 109 -11.65 -13.23 -2.80
CA GLU A 109 -11.87 -14.00 -4.03
C GLU A 109 -10.57 -14.31 -4.81
N GLU A 110 -9.40 -13.87 -4.31
CA GLU A 110 -8.09 -14.23 -4.92
C GLU A 110 -7.65 -15.69 -4.61
N GLU A 111 -8.44 -16.45 -3.84
CA GLU A 111 -8.22 -17.87 -3.53
C GLU A 111 -9.31 -18.79 -4.11
N THR A 112 -9.29 -19.00 -5.43
CA THR A 112 -9.92 -20.18 -6.08
C THR A 112 -9.04 -20.77 -7.15
#